data_AF-A0A534SIL5-F1
#
_entry.id   AF-A0A534SIL5-F1
#
_cell.length_a   1.000
_cell.length_b   1.000
_cell.length_c   1.000
_cell.angle_alpha   90.00
_cell.angle_beta   90.00
_cell.angle_gamma   90.00
#
_symmetry.space_group_name_H-M   'P 1'
#
loop_
_entity.id
_entity.type
_entity.pdbx_description
1 polymer ?
#
loop_
_entity_poly.entity_id
_entity_poly.type
_entity_poly.pdbx_seq_one_letter_code
_entity_poly.pdbx_strand_id
1 'polypeptide(L)'
;MEPRAARPERRLEAMAALARAGVPVGVLIGPVVPGLNDAEIPRILEAAGRAGARSASWVLLRLPKPVDELFDAWLAQHYPERRERVLGRIREVRAGRLSDAKFHRRQRGQGEYAEQIAQLFAVSARKHGLDGPLPPLSTASFRRPPRAGEQLRLL
;
A
#
# COMPACT_ATOMS: atom_id res chain seq x y z
N MET A 1 -14.40 -4.56 0.94
CA MET A 1 -13.59 -4.28 -0.27
C MET A 1 -12.89 -5.53 -0.82
N GLU A 2 -12.44 -6.49 -0.01
CA GLU A 2 -11.65 -7.65 -0.51
C GLU A 2 -12.26 -9.01 -0.11
N PRO A 3 -13.40 -9.42 -0.67
CA PRO A 3 -14.17 -10.57 -0.17
C PRO A 3 -13.46 -11.93 -0.29
N ARG A 4 -12.44 -12.04 -1.15
CA ARG A 4 -11.65 -13.28 -1.35
C ARG A 4 -10.29 -13.25 -0.67
N ALA A 5 -9.90 -12.11 -0.09
CA ALA A 5 -8.65 -12.01 0.63
C ALA A 5 -8.79 -12.61 2.03
N ALA A 6 -7.67 -12.98 2.64
CA ALA A 6 -7.64 -13.33 4.05
C ALA A 6 -8.26 -12.20 4.89
N ARG A 7 -9.06 -12.59 5.89
CA ARG A 7 -9.61 -11.65 6.87
C ARG A 7 -8.48 -10.83 7.51
N PRO A 8 -8.71 -9.54 7.83
CA PRO A 8 -7.67 -8.69 8.43
C PRO A 8 -6.99 -9.33 9.65
N GLU A 9 -7.77 -9.98 10.52
CA GLU A 9 -7.26 -10.68 11.71
C GLU A 9 -6.21 -11.76 11.34
N ARG A 10 -6.47 -12.56 10.30
CA ARG A 10 -5.54 -13.62 9.84
C ARG A 10 -4.26 -13.05 9.26
N ARG A 11 -4.32 -11.88 8.61
CA ARG A 11 -3.13 -11.17 8.11
C ARG A 11 -2.24 -10.70 9.26
N LEU A 12 -2.84 -10.19 10.34
CA LEU A 12 -2.13 -9.77 11.54
C LEU A 12 -1.55 -10.95 12.32
N GLU A 13 -2.27 -12.08 12.40
CA GLU A 13 -1.74 -13.32 12.99
C GLU A 13 -0.50 -13.82 12.24
N ALA A 14 -0.53 -13.83 10.90
CA ALA A 14 0.61 -14.21 10.08
C ALA A 14 1.81 -13.26 10.28
N MET A 15 1.56 -11.95 10.32
CA MET A 15 2.57 -10.94 10.64
C MET A 15 3.22 -11.20 12.00
N ALA A 16 2.42 -11.47 13.04
CA ALA A 16 2.92 -11.77 14.37
C ALA A 16 3.72 -13.08 14.44
N ALA A 17 3.30 -14.11 13.71
CA ALA A 17 4.04 -15.36 13.63
C ALA A 17 5.43 -15.17 12.99
N LEU A 18 5.50 -14.43 11.87
CA LEU A 18 6.77 -14.09 11.21
C LEU A 18 7.68 -13.25 12.12
N ALA A 19 7.12 -12.23 12.77
CA ALA A 19 7.88 -11.37 13.68
C ALA A 19 8.47 -12.17 14.86
N ARG A 20 7.69 -13.09 15.47
CA ARG A 20 8.17 -13.99 16.54
C ARG A 20 9.26 -14.94 16.07
N ALA A 21 9.21 -15.37 14.81
CA ALA A 21 10.26 -16.18 14.20
C ALA A 21 11.52 -15.40 13.82
N GLY A 22 11.58 -14.09 14.13
CA GLY A 22 12.72 -13.23 13.82
C GLY A 22 12.75 -12.71 12.38
N VAL A 23 11.74 -13.01 11.55
CA VAL A 23 11.63 -12.50 10.19
C VAL A 23 11.30 -11.00 10.23
N PRO A 24 12.06 -10.12 9.54
CA PRO A 24 11.72 -8.71 9.42
C PRO A 24 10.41 -8.53 8.66
N VAL A 25 9.43 -7.85 9.26
CA VAL A 25 8.12 -7.62 8.64
C VAL A 25 7.86 -6.11 8.45
N GLY A 26 7.30 -5.76 7.29
CA GLY A 26 6.77 -4.44 7.00
C GLY A 26 5.32 -4.51 6.56
N VAL A 27 4.59 -3.39 6.65
CA VAL A 27 3.20 -3.27 6.19
C VAL A 27 3.09 -2.31 5.00
N LEU A 28 2.31 -2.69 4.00
CA LEU A 28 1.95 -1.81 2.88
C LEU A 28 0.46 -1.51 2.94
N ILE A 29 0.10 -0.25 3.19
CA ILE A 29 -1.29 0.21 3.14
C ILE A 29 -1.64 0.58 1.70
N GLY A 30 -2.39 -0.26 1.03
CA GLY A 30 -2.75 -0.02 -0.36
C GLY A 30 -3.93 -0.86 -0.83
N PRO A 31 -4.81 -0.31 -1.69
CA PRO A 31 -4.82 1.10 -2.10
C PRO A 31 -5.44 2.01 -1.03
N VAL A 32 -4.79 3.15 -0.76
CA VAL A 32 -5.41 4.28 -0.07
C VAL A 32 -6.30 5.03 -1.06
N VAL A 33 -7.59 5.14 -0.74
CA VAL A 33 -8.63 5.79 -1.51
C VAL A 33 -9.01 7.10 -0.79
N PRO A 34 -8.59 8.27 -1.32
CA PRO A 34 -8.87 9.57 -0.71
C PRO A 34 -10.37 9.78 -0.44
N GLY A 35 -10.71 10.08 0.82
CA GLY A 35 -12.08 10.33 1.25
C GLY A 35 -12.94 9.07 1.43
N LEU A 36 -12.36 7.87 1.32
CA LEU A 36 -13.07 6.61 1.55
C LEU A 36 -12.43 5.77 2.67
N ASN A 37 -11.13 5.51 2.63
CA ASN A 37 -10.44 4.67 3.63
C ASN A 37 -9.15 5.28 4.21
N ASP A 38 -8.80 6.50 3.81
CA ASP A 38 -7.62 7.23 4.30
C ASP A 38 -7.67 7.49 5.81
N ALA A 39 -8.86 7.66 6.39
CA ALA A 39 -9.04 7.77 7.84
C ALA A 39 -8.68 6.49 8.62
N GLU A 40 -8.57 5.33 7.96
CA GLU A 40 -8.25 4.06 8.61
C GLU A 40 -6.73 3.88 8.86
N ILE A 41 -5.88 4.72 8.24
CA ILE A 41 -4.42 4.64 8.30
C ILE A 41 -3.89 4.49 9.74
N PRO A 42 -4.27 5.34 10.71
CA PRO A 42 -3.73 5.24 12.08
C PRO A 42 -4.04 3.90 12.75
N ARG A 43 -5.28 3.40 12.61
CA ARG A 43 -5.73 2.14 13.20
C ARG A 43 -5.00 0.94 12.58
N ILE A 44 -4.77 0.97 11.27
CA ILE A 44 -4.02 -0.08 10.57
C ILE A 44 -2.57 -0.11 11.06
N LEU A 45 -1.92 1.05 11.19
CA LEU A 45 -0.54 1.15 11.65
C LEU A 45 -0.39 0.72 13.12
N GLU A 46 -1.33 1.11 13.99
CA GLU A 46 -1.37 0.64 15.37
C GLU A 46 -1.43 -0.89 15.44
N ALA A 47 -2.34 -1.50 14.68
CA ALA A 47 -2.49 -2.96 14.64
C ALA A 47 -1.24 -3.66 14.07
N ALA A 48 -0.63 -3.11 13.02
CA ALA A 48 0.58 -3.65 12.42
C ALA A 48 1.79 -3.57 13.39
N GLY A 49 1.96 -2.45 14.08
CA GLY A 49 2.99 -2.29 15.10
C GLY A 49 2.82 -3.29 16.25
N ARG A 50 1.59 -3.49 16.74
CA ARG A 50 1.28 -4.52 17.75
C ARG A 50 1.57 -5.95 17.27
N ALA A 51 1.42 -6.21 15.98
CA ALA A 51 1.76 -7.49 15.36
C ALA A 51 3.27 -7.64 15.05
N GLY A 52 4.12 -6.67 15.41
CA GLY A 52 5.57 -6.78 15.29
C GLY A 52 6.13 -6.35 13.94
N ALA A 53 5.36 -5.63 13.12
CA ALA A 53 5.93 -4.92 11.98
C ALA A 53 6.94 -3.85 12.45
N ARG A 54 7.96 -3.60 11.63
CA ARG A 54 9.07 -2.68 11.92
C ARG A 54 9.17 -1.53 10.92
N SER A 55 8.44 -1.63 9.81
CA SER A 55 8.39 -0.63 8.76
C SER A 55 7.00 -0.56 8.15
N ALA A 56 6.66 0.59 7.59
CA ALA A 56 5.43 0.78 6.86
C ALA A 56 5.64 1.59 5.58
N SER A 57 4.77 1.36 4.60
CA SER A 57 4.60 2.21 3.44
C SER A 57 3.12 2.26 3.08
N TRP A 58 2.73 3.20 2.24
CA TRP A 58 1.37 3.31 1.72
C TRP A 58 1.41 3.57 0.22
N VAL A 59 0.31 3.39 -0.51
CA VAL A 59 0.18 3.81 -1.91
C VAL A 59 -1.26 4.30 -2.18
N LEU A 60 -1.41 5.36 -2.97
CA LEU A 60 -2.71 5.76 -3.48
C LEU A 60 -3.29 4.74 -4.48
N LEU A 61 -4.62 4.66 -4.50
CA LEU A 61 -5.38 3.98 -5.56
C LEU A 61 -4.95 4.49 -6.93
N ARG A 62 -4.69 3.55 -7.85
CA ARG A 62 -4.39 3.83 -9.25
C ARG A 62 -5.55 3.36 -10.10
N LEU A 63 -5.97 4.20 -11.03
CA LEU A 63 -7.10 3.95 -11.94
C LEU A 63 -6.62 4.06 -13.39
N PRO A 64 -5.78 3.13 -13.89
CA PRO A 64 -5.49 3.07 -15.32
C PRO A 64 -6.76 2.71 -16.08
N LYS A 65 -6.92 3.16 -17.33
CA LYS A 65 -8.07 2.75 -18.15
C LYS A 65 -8.04 1.25 -18.44
N PRO A 66 -9.18 0.53 -18.41
CA PRO A 66 -10.55 1.00 -18.14
C PRO A 66 -10.98 0.86 -16.64
N VAL A 67 -10.04 0.72 -15.71
CA VAL A 67 -10.33 0.51 -14.28
C VAL A 67 -10.98 1.74 -13.63
N ASP A 68 -10.74 2.94 -14.17
CA ASP A 68 -11.42 4.16 -13.76
C ASP A 68 -12.94 4.08 -13.92
N GLU A 69 -13.42 3.57 -15.05
CA GLU A 69 -14.85 3.39 -15.33
C GLU A 69 -15.48 2.34 -14.40
N LEU A 70 -14.78 1.22 -14.19
CA LEU A 70 -15.23 0.16 -13.27
C LEU A 70 -15.30 0.65 -11.83
N PHE A 71 -14.32 1.45 -11.40
CA PHE A 71 -14.30 2.01 -10.06
C PHE A 71 -15.41 3.04 -9.85
N ASP A 72 -15.69 3.87 -10.86
CA ASP A 72 -16.79 4.82 -10.83
C ASP A 72 -18.15 4.10 -10.70
N ALA A 73 -18.39 3.10 -11.54
CA ALA A 73 -19.60 2.26 -11.46
C ALA A 73 -19.74 1.58 -10.09
N TRP A 74 -18.63 1.06 -9.55
CA TRP A 74 -18.61 0.45 -8.22
C TRP A 74 -18.94 1.46 -7.10
N LEU A 75 -18.42 2.69 -7.18
CA LEU A 75 -18.80 3.75 -6.24
C LEU A 75 -20.28 4.11 -6.35
N ALA A 76 -20.82 4.22 -7.57
CA ALA A 76 -22.23 4.49 -7.79
C ALA A 76 -23.13 3.41 -7.18
N GLN A 77 -22.70 2.14 -7.25
CA GLN A 77 -23.46 1.02 -6.70
C GLN A 77 -23.37 0.91 -5.17
N HIS A 78 -22.18 1.08 -4.59
CA HIS A 78 -21.92 0.74 -3.19
C HIS A 78 -21.81 1.94 -2.25
N TYR A 79 -21.48 3.12 -2.77
CA TYR A 79 -21.28 4.35 -1.99
C TYR A 79 -21.84 5.58 -2.74
N PRO A 80 -23.11 5.56 -3.20
CA PRO A 80 -23.66 6.59 -4.08
C PRO A 80 -23.55 7.99 -3.47
N GLU A 81 -23.80 8.13 -2.17
CA GLU A 81 -23.71 9.41 -1.45
C GLU A 81 -22.28 9.93 -1.26
N ARG A 82 -21.26 9.08 -1.44
CA ARG A 82 -19.83 9.46 -1.32
C ARG A 82 -19.14 9.57 -2.66
N ARG A 83 -19.75 9.07 -3.74
CA ARG A 83 -19.16 8.97 -5.08
C ARG A 83 -18.49 10.26 -5.53
N GLU A 84 -19.24 11.36 -5.59
CA GLU A 84 -18.74 12.65 -6.07
C GLU A 84 -17.58 13.18 -5.21
N ARG A 85 -17.69 13.02 -3.88
CA ARG A 85 -16.63 13.42 -2.95
C ARG A 85 -15.36 12.59 -3.18
N VAL A 86 -15.46 11.27 -3.29
CA VAL A 86 -14.30 10.39 -3.49
C VAL A 86 -13.62 10.68 -4.83
N LEU A 87 -14.40 10.79 -5.92
CA LEU A 87 -13.85 11.14 -7.23
C LEU A 87 -13.22 12.54 -7.24
N GLY A 88 -13.85 13.50 -6.56
CA GLY A 88 -13.31 14.84 -6.34
C GLY A 88 -11.95 14.81 -5.65
N ARG A 89 -11.82 14.08 -4.54
CA ARG A 89 -10.54 13.92 -3.81
C ARG A 89 -9.49 13.20 -4.65
N ILE A 90 -9.86 12.18 -5.43
CA ILE A 90 -8.93 11.52 -6.36
C ILE A 90 -8.40 12.51 -7.40
N ARG A 91 -9.27 13.37 -7.96
CA ARG A 91 -8.87 14.41 -8.92
C ARG A 91 -7.96 15.45 -8.28
N GLU A 92 -8.27 15.89 -7.06
CA GLU A 92 -7.46 16.85 -6.30
C GLU A 92 -6.01 16.36 -6.14
N VAL A 93 -5.83 15.11 -5.69
CA VAL A 93 -4.48 14.54 -5.50
C VAL A 93 -3.75 14.19 -6.81
N ARG A 94 -4.41 14.40 -7.96
CA ARG A 94 -3.91 14.05 -9.31
C ARG A 94 -4.01 15.19 -10.33
N ALA A 95 -4.11 16.43 -9.86
CA ALA A 95 -4.20 17.62 -10.72
C ALA A 95 -5.37 17.56 -11.72
N GLY A 96 -6.56 17.25 -11.23
CA GLY A 96 -7.82 17.23 -12.00
C GLY A 96 -8.13 15.90 -12.70
N ARG A 97 -7.21 14.93 -12.71
CA ARG A 97 -7.37 13.64 -13.41
C ARG A 97 -7.72 12.51 -12.45
N LEU A 98 -8.35 11.44 -12.93
CA LEU A 98 -8.53 10.22 -12.13
C LEU A 98 -7.27 9.35 -12.04
N SER A 99 -6.30 9.58 -12.93
CA SER A 99 -5.08 8.79 -13.02
C SER A 99 -3.87 9.65 -13.35
N ASP A 100 -2.70 9.21 -12.89
CA ASP A 100 -1.40 9.79 -13.24
C ASP A 100 -0.41 8.63 -13.46
N ALA A 101 0.21 8.59 -14.63
CA ALA A 101 1.16 7.54 -15.00
C ALA A 101 2.58 7.81 -14.52
N LYS A 102 2.92 9.08 -14.20
CA LYS A 102 4.28 9.49 -13.83
C LYS A 102 4.73 8.73 -12.58
N PHE A 103 5.93 8.15 -12.64
CA PHE A 103 6.54 7.46 -11.51
C PHE A 103 6.68 8.43 -10.31
N HIS A 104 6.67 7.88 -9.09
CA HIS A 104 6.52 8.60 -7.80
C HIS A 104 5.17 9.32 -7.60
N ARG A 105 4.75 10.17 -8.54
CA ARG A 105 3.45 10.87 -8.49
C ARG A 105 2.27 9.91 -8.43
N ARG A 106 2.32 8.82 -9.19
CA ARG A 106 1.25 7.82 -9.22
C ARG A 106 0.99 7.12 -7.88
N GLN A 107 2.00 7.07 -7.00
CA GLN A 107 1.96 6.36 -5.71
C GLN A 107 1.60 7.28 -4.53
N ARG A 108 1.97 8.57 -4.60
CA ARG A 108 1.85 9.53 -3.49
C ARG A 108 0.83 10.64 -3.75
N GLY A 109 0.55 10.95 -5.02
CA GLY A 109 -0.26 12.12 -5.38
C GLY A 109 0.52 13.42 -5.23
N GLN A 110 -0.20 14.54 -5.29
CA GLN A 110 0.31 15.89 -5.10
C GLN A 110 -0.79 16.80 -4.51
N GLY A 111 -0.39 17.97 -3.99
CA GLY A 111 -1.32 18.95 -3.42
C GLY A 111 -1.69 18.67 -1.97
N GLU A 112 -2.45 19.59 -1.38
CA GLU A 112 -2.67 19.67 0.07
C GLU A 112 -3.29 18.39 0.65
N TYR A 113 -4.30 17.81 0.00
CA TYR A 113 -4.92 16.57 0.49
C TYR A 113 -3.95 15.38 0.47
N ALA A 114 -3.07 15.29 -0.52
CA ALA A 114 -2.05 14.24 -0.56
C ALA A 114 -1.02 14.43 0.56
N GLU A 115 -0.65 15.68 0.85
CA GLU A 115 0.24 16.03 1.97
C GLU A 115 -0.40 15.70 3.32
N GLN A 116 -1.69 15.96 3.50
CA GLN A 116 -2.44 15.57 4.71
C GLN A 116 -2.40 14.05 4.92
N ILE A 117 -2.64 13.25 3.87
CA ILE A 117 -2.51 11.78 3.95
C ILE A 117 -1.07 11.39 4.32
N ALA A 118 -0.07 12.01 3.69
CA ALA A 118 1.33 11.73 3.94
C ALA A 118 1.73 12.03 5.40
N GLN A 119 1.26 13.16 5.94
CA GLN A 119 1.51 13.57 7.33
C GLN A 119 0.80 12.64 8.32
N LEU A 120 -0.48 12.31 8.06
CA LEU A 120 -1.24 11.37 8.89
C LEU A 120 -0.54 10.01 8.98
N PHE A 121 -0.05 9.51 7.84
CA PHE A 121 0.75 8.29 7.77
C PHE A 121 2.06 8.45 8.54
N ALA A 122 2.84 9.50 8.28
CA ALA A 122 4.19 9.65 8.86
C ALA A 122 4.15 9.77 10.39
N VAL A 123 3.23 10.57 10.92
CA VAL A 123 3.03 10.73 12.37
C VAL A 123 2.58 9.41 13.01
N SER A 124 1.62 8.72 12.40
CA SER A 124 1.14 7.44 12.90
C SER A 124 2.20 6.34 12.83
N ALA A 125 2.97 6.27 11.75
CA ALA A 125 4.04 5.29 11.59
C ALA A 125 5.12 5.48 12.65
N ARG A 126 5.57 6.72 12.87
CA ARG A 126 6.54 7.06 13.92
C ARG A 126 6.02 6.70 15.31
N LYS A 127 4.76 7.04 15.60
CA LYS A 127 4.11 6.73 16.89
C LYS A 127 4.13 5.23 17.21
N HIS A 128 4.08 4.38 16.19
CA HIS A 128 4.04 2.93 16.33
C HIS A 128 5.36 2.23 15.98
N GLY A 129 6.47 2.97 15.84
CA GLY A 129 7.80 2.41 15.55
C GLY A 129 7.93 1.78 14.16
N LEU A 130 7.17 2.28 13.19
CA LEU A 130 7.10 1.78 11.81
C LEU A 130 7.83 2.66 10.79
N ASP A 131 8.61 3.62 11.25
CA ASP A 131 9.44 4.52 10.42
C ASP A 131 10.88 4.01 10.23
N GLY A 132 11.19 2.80 10.73
CA GLY A 132 12.47 2.14 10.53
C GLY A 132 12.63 1.53 9.12
N PRO A 133 13.88 1.37 8.64
CA PRO A 133 14.15 0.68 7.38
C PRO A 133 13.99 -0.84 7.53
N LEU A 134 13.69 -1.53 6.43
CA LEU A 134 13.90 -2.97 6.35
C LEU A 134 15.40 -3.27 6.20
N PRO A 135 15.87 -4.46 6.61
CA PRO A 135 17.24 -4.89 6.37
C PRO A 135 17.60 -4.84 4.87
N PRO A 136 18.86 -4.57 4.52
CA PRO A 136 19.30 -4.59 3.14
C PRO A 136 19.08 -5.98 2.53
N LEU A 137 18.73 -6.00 1.24
CA LEU A 137 18.57 -7.27 0.51
C LEU A 137 19.91 -8.00 0.45
N SER A 138 19.90 -9.29 0.79
CA SER A 138 21.07 -10.15 0.65
C SER A 138 21.18 -10.69 -0.77
N THR A 139 22.34 -10.51 -1.38
CA THR A 139 22.70 -11.16 -2.66
C THR A 139 23.54 -12.42 -2.46
N ALA A 140 23.74 -12.87 -1.21
CA ALA A 140 24.63 -13.99 -0.88
C ALA A 140 24.25 -15.31 -1.58
N SER A 141 22.96 -15.53 -1.82
CA SER A 141 22.44 -16.72 -2.52
C SER A 141 22.14 -16.47 -4.01
N PHE A 142 22.46 -15.29 -4.53
CA PHE A 142 22.18 -14.96 -5.93
C PHE A 142 23.11 -15.75 -6.85
N ARG A 143 22.52 -16.58 -7.72
CA ARG A 143 23.25 -17.31 -8.75
C ARG A 143 22.98 -16.65 -10.09
N ARG A 144 24.04 -16.18 -10.77
CA ARG A 144 23.91 -15.67 -12.14
C ARG A 144 23.40 -16.81 -13.04
N PRO A 145 22.44 -16.55 -13.94
CA PRO A 145 22.06 -17.53 -14.95
C PRO A 145 23.28 -17.95 -15.77
N PRO A 146 23.38 -19.24 -16.18
CA PRO A 146 24.43 -19.67 -17.09
C PRO A 146 24.37 -18.88 -18.40
N ARG A 147 25.53 -18.64 -19.00
CA ARG A 147 25.62 -17.96 -20.30
C ARG A 147 25.11 -18.88 -21.42
N ALA A 148 24.79 -18.32 -22.58
CA ALA A 148 24.45 -19.11 -23.76
C ALA A 148 25.58 -20.11 -24.05
N GLY A 149 25.26 -21.41 -24.07
CA GLY A 149 26.22 -22.49 -24.24
C GLY A 149 26.71 -23.15 -22.94
N GLU A 150 26.41 -22.60 -21.76
CA GLU A 150 26.73 -23.22 -20.48
C GLU A 150 25.57 -24.12 -20.01
N GLN A 151 25.88 -25.38 -19.66
CA GLN A 151 24.91 -26.33 -19.12
C GLN A 151 24.56 -25.98 -17.66
N LEU A 152 23.28 -25.99 -17.33
CA LEU A 152 22.82 -25.88 -15.93
C LEU A 152 23.41 -27.02 -15.11
N ARG A 153 24.02 -26.71 -13.96
CA ARG A 153 24.44 -27.73 -13.02
C ARG A 153 23.18 -28.40 -12.46
N LEU A 154 23.01 -29.69 -12.74
CA LEU A 154 22.10 -30.56 -12.00
C LEU A 154 22.67 -30.68 -10.57
N LEU A 155 21.77 -30.64 -9.58
CA LEU A 155 22.03 -30.50 -8.15
C LEU A 155 23.31 -31.19 -7.65
#